data_AF-A0A7S3UF37-F1
#
_entry.id   AF-A0A7S3UF37-F1
#
_cell.length_a   1.000
_cell.length_b   1.000
_cell.length_c   1.000
_cell.angle_alpha   90.00
_cell.angle_beta   90.00
_cell.angle_gamma   90.00
#
_symmetry.space_group_name_H-M   'P 1'
#
loop_
_entity.id
_entity.type
_entity.pdbx_description
1 polymer ?
#
loop_
_entity_poly.entity_id
_entity_poly.type
_entity_poly.pdbx_seq_one_letter_code
_entity_poly.pdbx_strand_id
1 'polypeptide(L)'
;ESLISDQNRSIATLAITTLLKTGNESSVDRLLKQITNFMSDIQDEFKIVVVEAVRELCLKFPQKHRVLMNFLSSILREEGGFEYKKAIVDTIITLIGEIPETKEAGLGHLCEFIEDCEFTYLSTQVLHILGNEAPKTSDPARYIRYIYNRVILENA
;
A
#
# COMPACT_ATOMS: atom_id res chain seq x y z
N GLU A 1 -13.14 17.48 12.68
CA GLU A 1 -13.26 16.01 12.70
C GLU A 1 -14.70 15.49 12.59
N SER A 2 -15.76 16.26 12.91
CA SER A 2 -17.15 15.76 12.79
C SER A 2 -17.59 15.38 11.37
N LEU A 3 -16.90 15.88 10.34
CA LEU A 3 -17.16 15.54 8.94
C LEU A 3 -16.63 14.16 8.52
N ILE A 4 -15.77 13.53 9.34
CA ILE A 4 -15.27 12.17 9.07
C ILE A 4 -16.37 11.13 9.32
N SER A 5 -17.25 11.41 10.29
CA SER A 5 -18.41 10.59 10.64
C SER A 5 -19.69 10.99 9.88
N ASP A 6 -19.56 11.74 8.78
CA ASP A 6 -20.72 12.16 7.99
C ASP A 6 -21.39 10.95 7.32
N GLN A 7 -22.73 10.94 7.26
CA GLN A 7 -23.47 9.87 6.60
C GLN A 7 -23.16 9.83 5.09
N ASN A 8 -22.80 10.98 4.50
CA ASN A 8 -22.39 11.06 3.12
C ASN A 8 -20.91 10.67 2.98
N ARG A 9 -20.67 9.46 2.48
CA ARG A 9 -19.32 8.90 2.31
C ARG A 9 -18.43 9.73 1.37
N SER A 10 -19.00 10.46 0.41
CA SER A 10 -18.23 11.37 -0.45
C SER A 10 -17.71 12.58 0.35
N ILE A 11 -18.52 13.15 1.25
CA ILE A 11 -18.12 14.26 2.11
C ILE A 11 -17.04 13.80 3.10
N ALA A 12 -17.24 12.64 3.72
CA ALA A 12 -16.27 12.05 4.62
C ALA A 12 -14.93 11.77 3.92
N THR A 13 -14.95 11.27 2.68
CA THR A 13 -13.74 11.03 1.89
C THR A 13 -13.00 12.32 1.55
N LEU A 14 -13.72 13.37 1.15
CA LEU A 14 -13.13 14.69 0.91
C LEU A 14 -12.53 15.27 2.19
N ALA A 15 -13.21 15.12 3.33
CA ALA A 15 -12.70 15.56 4.62
C ALA A 15 -11.41 14.83 5.00
N ILE A 16 -11.36 13.49 4.86
CA ILE A 16 -10.17 12.69 5.11
C ILE A 16 -9.02 13.07 4.17
N THR A 17 -9.29 13.17 2.88
CA THR A 17 -8.27 13.58 1.89
C THR A 17 -7.71 14.97 2.23
N THR A 18 -8.57 15.89 2.63
CA THR A 18 -8.15 17.23 3.08
C THR A 18 -7.30 17.16 4.34
N LEU A 19 -7.67 16.32 5.32
CA LEU A 19 -6.90 16.12 6.54
C LEU A 19 -5.55 15.47 6.28
N LEU A 20 -5.45 14.53 5.35
CA LEU A 20 -4.18 13.95 4.92
C LEU A 20 -3.28 15.01 4.26
N LYS A 21 -3.84 15.82 3.35
CA LYS A 21 -3.09 16.87 2.65
C LYS A 21 -2.61 17.99 3.58
N THR A 22 -3.44 18.38 4.55
CA THR A 22 -3.15 19.43 5.54
C THR A 22 -2.49 18.90 6.82
N GLY A 23 -2.35 17.58 6.95
CA GLY A 23 -1.79 16.92 8.11
C GLY A 23 -0.35 17.36 8.39
N ASN A 24 -0.04 17.50 9.68
CA ASN A 24 1.32 17.69 10.16
C ASN A 24 1.92 16.34 10.56
N GLU A 25 3.26 16.27 10.62
CA GLU A 25 3.97 15.02 10.92
C GLU A 25 3.54 14.38 12.26
N SER A 26 3.25 15.20 13.28
CA SER A 26 2.78 14.73 14.58
C SER A 26 1.39 14.10 14.57
N SER A 27 0.56 14.42 13.58
CA SER A 27 -0.84 13.95 13.47
C SER A 27 -0.99 12.67 12.66
N VAL A 28 0.03 12.28 11.88
CA VAL A 28 -0.03 11.16 10.93
C VAL A 28 -0.53 9.87 11.60
N ASP A 29 0.05 9.50 12.74
CA ASP A 29 -0.29 8.27 13.47
C ASP A 29 -1.77 8.24 13.90
N ARG A 30 -2.31 9.38 14.34
CA ARG A 30 -3.72 9.49 14.74
C ARG A 30 -4.65 9.45 13.52
N LEU A 31 -4.29 10.15 12.45
CA LEU A 31 -5.08 10.18 11.22
C LEU A 31 -5.20 8.78 10.61
N LEU A 32 -4.10 8.04 10.51
CA LEU A 32 -4.12 6.68 9.95
C LEU A 32 -5.03 5.73 10.72
N LYS A 33 -5.04 5.81 12.06
CA LYS A 33 -5.95 4.99 12.88
C LYS A 33 -7.43 5.26 12.60
N GLN A 34 -7.80 6.54 12.40
CA GLN A 34 -9.18 6.89 12.04
C GLN A 34 -9.53 6.39 10.63
N ILE A 35 -8.57 6.49 9.71
CA ILE A 35 -8.75 6.09 8.31
C ILE A 35 -8.92 4.58 8.19
N THR A 36 -8.16 3.76 8.93
CA THR A 36 -8.31 2.28 8.86
C THR A 36 -9.76 1.85 9.09
N ASN A 37 -10.43 2.41 10.10
CA ASN A 37 -11.84 2.10 10.37
C ASN A 37 -12.79 2.64 9.29
N PHE A 38 -12.41 3.72 8.61
CA PHE A 38 -13.21 4.30 7.53
C PHE A 38 -13.08 3.50 6.22
N MET A 39 -11.94 2.86 5.97
CA MET A 39 -11.68 2.11 4.74
C MET A 39 -12.61 0.91 4.56
N SER A 40 -13.08 0.27 5.64
CA SER A 40 -14.07 -0.82 5.56
C SER A 40 -15.47 -0.35 5.13
N ASP A 41 -15.75 0.93 5.30
CA ASP A 41 -17.09 1.51 5.20
C ASP A 41 -17.38 2.17 3.84
N ILE A 42 -16.40 2.16 2.94
CA ILE A 42 -16.46 2.88 1.66
C ILE A 42 -16.17 1.97 0.47
N GLN A 43 -16.64 2.40 -0.70
CA GLN A 43 -16.39 1.72 -1.97
C GLN A 43 -14.95 1.95 -2.45
N ASP A 44 -14.46 1.01 -3.26
CA ASP A 44 -13.09 0.98 -3.76
C ASP A 44 -12.65 2.26 -4.48
N GLU A 45 -13.55 2.93 -5.20
CA GLU A 45 -13.26 4.22 -5.84
C GLU A 45 -12.78 5.28 -4.83
N PHE A 46 -13.39 5.34 -3.65
CA PHE A 46 -12.97 6.26 -2.58
C PHE A 46 -11.71 5.77 -1.87
N LYS A 47 -11.53 4.44 -1.74
CA LYS A 47 -10.30 3.87 -1.16
C LYS A 47 -9.07 4.22 -2.00
N ILE A 48 -9.20 4.23 -3.33
CA ILE A 48 -8.12 4.63 -4.25
C ILE A 48 -7.67 6.07 -3.94
N VAL A 49 -8.61 7.00 -3.77
CA VAL A 49 -8.29 8.40 -3.43
C VAL A 49 -7.53 8.50 -2.10
N VAL A 50 -7.90 7.69 -1.10
CA VAL A 50 -7.19 7.64 0.19
C VAL A 50 -5.77 7.10 0.02
N VAL A 51 -5.58 6.05 -0.78
CA VAL A 51 -4.25 5.47 -1.07
C VAL A 51 -3.34 6.51 -1.73
N GLU A 52 -3.85 7.26 -2.70
CA GLU A 52 -3.08 8.34 -3.34
C GLU A 52 -2.68 9.43 -2.35
N ALA A 53 -3.58 9.83 -1.46
CA ALA A 53 -3.28 10.80 -0.41
C ALA A 53 -2.24 10.28 0.60
N VAL A 54 -2.27 8.98 0.91
CA VAL A 54 -1.26 8.32 1.77
C VAL A 54 0.11 8.29 1.08
N ARG A 55 0.16 8.05 -0.24
CA ARG A 55 1.40 8.16 -1.03
C ARG A 55 2.01 9.56 -0.91
N GLU A 56 1.21 10.60 -1.20
CA GLU A 56 1.65 11.99 -1.10
C GLU A 56 2.15 12.33 0.31
N LEU A 57 1.45 11.84 1.35
CA LEU A 57 1.84 12.05 2.74
C LEU A 57 3.17 11.38 3.09
N CYS A 58 3.43 10.18 2.56
CA CYS A 58 4.69 9.46 2.76
C CYS A 58 5.87 10.18 2.10
N LEU A 59 5.68 10.66 0.86
CA LEU A 59 6.68 11.48 0.17
C LEU A 59 6.94 12.81 0.88
N LYS A 60 5.91 13.40 1.48
CA LYS A 60 6.01 14.65 2.26
C LYS A 60 6.72 14.44 3.60
N PHE A 61 6.50 13.31 4.27
CA PHE A 61 7.10 12.98 5.57
C PHE A 61 7.80 11.61 5.56
N PRO A 62 8.97 11.47 4.90
CA PRO A 62 9.66 10.19 4.76
C PRO A 62 10.01 9.53 6.10
N GLN A 63 10.22 10.31 7.18
CA GLN A 63 10.47 9.78 8.53
C GLN A 63 9.32 8.92 9.09
N LYS A 64 8.10 9.10 8.56
CA LYS A 64 6.91 8.32 8.93
C LYS A 64 6.69 7.09 8.05
N HIS A 65 7.63 6.76 7.16
CA HIS A 65 7.52 5.66 6.21
C HIS A 65 7.10 4.34 6.86
N ARG A 66 7.60 4.01 8.06
CA ARG A 66 7.26 2.76 8.77
C ARG A 66 5.76 2.63 9.01
N VAL A 67 5.13 3.68 9.52
CA VAL A 67 3.70 3.65 9.88
C VAL A 67 2.84 3.63 8.60
N LEU A 68 3.22 4.41 7.60
CA LEU A 68 2.51 4.50 6.33
C LEU A 68 2.62 3.20 5.50
N MET A 69 3.80 2.58 5.45
CA MET A 69 4.00 1.28 4.81
C MET A 69 3.23 0.17 5.50
N ASN A 70 3.21 0.14 6.84
CA ASN A 70 2.40 -0.81 7.59
C ASN A 70 0.90 -0.63 7.30
N PHE A 71 0.44 0.62 7.20
CA PHE A 71 -0.95 0.90 6.80
C PHE A 71 -1.24 0.37 5.39
N LEU A 72 -0.38 0.65 4.40
CA LEU A 72 -0.54 0.15 3.02
C LEU A 72 -0.54 -1.38 2.97
N SER A 73 0.34 -2.04 3.71
CA SER A 73 0.38 -3.51 3.82
C SER A 73 -0.90 -4.09 4.42
N SER A 74 -1.43 -3.46 5.47
CA SER A 74 -2.68 -3.89 6.11
C SER A 74 -3.82 -3.89 5.11
N ILE A 75 -4.02 -2.79 4.39
CA ILE A 75 -5.11 -2.67 3.41
C ILE A 75 -4.86 -3.48 2.13
N LEU A 76 -3.59 -3.80 1.81
CA LEU A 76 -3.24 -4.69 0.71
C LEU A 76 -3.66 -6.14 0.98
N ARG A 77 -3.76 -6.56 2.26
CA ARG A 77 -4.18 -7.91 2.64
C ARG A 77 -5.69 -8.11 2.72
N GLU A 78 -6.46 -7.03 2.83
CA GLU A 78 -7.94 -7.10 2.88
C GLU A 78 -8.54 -7.51 1.53
N GLU A 79 -9.83 -7.86 1.46
CA GLU A 79 -10.49 -8.05 0.16
C GLU A 79 -10.65 -6.71 -0.59
N GLY A 80 -10.57 -6.74 -1.92
CA GLY A 80 -10.75 -5.54 -2.73
C GLY A 80 -10.63 -5.81 -4.22
N GLY A 81 -11.24 -4.94 -5.03
CA GLY A 81 -11.22 -5.02 -6.48
C GLY A 81 -9.84 -4.70 -7.09
N PHE A 82 -9.69 -5.06 -8.36
CA PHE A 82 -8.44 -4.94 -9.10
C PHE A 82 -7.85 -3.51 -9.07
N GLU A 83 -8.63 -2.49 -9.40
CA GLU A 83 -8.14 -1.10 -9.47
C GLU A 83 -7.65 -0.59 -8.11
N TYR A 84 -8.32 -1.00 -7.03
CA TYR A 84 -7.90 -0.64 -5.68
C TYR A 84 -6.60 -1.34 -5.28
N LYS A 85 -6.48 -2.64 -5.54
CA LYS A 85 -5.24 -3.38 -5.31
C LYS A 85 -4.08 -2.85 -6.15
N LYS A 86 -4.34 -2.53 -7.41
CA LYS A 86 -3.39 -1.89 -8.31
C LYS A 86 -2.90 -0.55 -7.74
N ALA A 87 -3.79 0.31 -7.27
CA ALA A 87 -3.41 1.59 -6.67
C ALA A 87 -2.48 1.43 -5.46
N ILE A 88 -2.72 0.42 -4.61
CA ILE A 88 -1.86 0.13 -3.46
C ILE A 88 -0.48 -0.39 -3.91
N VAL A 89 -0.45 -1.36 -4.84
CA VAL A 89 0.79 -1.93 -5.37
C VAL A 89 1.64 -0.85 -6.06
N ASP A 90 1.03 -0.05 -6.93
CA ASP A 90 1.69 1.07 -7.62
C ASP A 90 2.25 2.08 -6.60
N THR A 91 1.51 2.34 -5.52
CA THR A 91 1.96 3.22 -4.42
C THR A 91 3.18 2.63 -3.71
N ILE A 92 3.16 1.35 -3.33
CA ILE A 92 4.29 0.70 -2.67
C ILE A 92 5.53 0.71 -3.57
N ILE A 93 5.38 0.39 -4.86
CA ILE A 93 6.47 0.41 -5.84
C ILE A 93 7.07 1.81 -5.95
N THR A 94 6.23 2.85 -6.01
CA THR A 94 6.67 4.25 -6.05
C THR A 94 7.50 4.58 -4.79
N LEU A 95 7.02 4.20 -3.61
CA LEU A 95 7.72 4.48 -2.35
C LEU A 95 9.07 3.75 -2.27
N ILE A 96 9.17 2.50 -2.74
CA ILE A 96 10.44 1.76 -2.81
C ILE A 96 11.48 2.48 -3.68
N GLY A 97 11.03 3.14 -4.76
CA GLY A 97 11.89 3.91 -5.66
C GLY A 97 12.34 5.24 -5.09
N GLU A 98 11.45 5.94 -4.38
CA GLU A 98 11.69 7.30 -3.89
C GLU A 98 12.31 7.36 -2.48
N ILE A 99 12.04 6.37 -1.62
CA ILE A 99 12.48 6.34 -0.21
C ILE A 99 13.26 5.04 0.04
N PRO A 100 14.61 5.07 0.07
CA PRO A 100 15.46 3.88 0.25
C PRO A 100 15.10 3.03 1.47
N GLU A 101 14.71 3.67 2.58
CA GLU A 101 14.34 3.02 3.84
C GLU A 101 13.06 2.19 3.75
N THR A 102 12.25 2.37 2.70
CA THR A 102 11.07 1.54 2.45
C THR A 102 11.38 0.28 1.68
N LYS A 103 12.57 0.15 1.08
CA LYS A 103 12.89 -0.93 0.14
C LYS A 103 12.69 -2.32 0.75
N GLU A 104 13.34 -2.61 1.88
CA GLU A 104 13.22 -3.94 2.50
C GLU A 104 11.79 -4.27 2.93
N ALA A 105 11.11 -3.31 3.59
CA ALA A 105 9.74 -3.50 4.06
C ALA A 105 8.74 -3.65 2.89
N GLY A 106 8.86 -2.80 1.87
CA GLY A 106 8.00 -2.81 0.70
C GLY A 106 8.14 -4.09 -0.11
N LEU A 107 9.37 -4.55 -0.38
CA LEU A 107 9.59 -5.83 -1.04
C LEU A 107 9.04 -7.00 -0.21
N GLY A 108 9.17 -6.94 1.12
CA GLY A 108 8.58 -7.94 2.02
C GLY A 108 7.05 -8.02 1.90
N HIS A 109 6.36 -6.88 1.95
CA HIS A 109 4.91 -6.83 1.81
C HIS A 109 4.42 -7.28 0.43
N LEU A 110 5.15 -6.92 -0.62
CA LEU A 110 4.87 -7.38 -1.98
C LEU A 110 5.05 -8.89 -2.14
N CYS A 111 6.06 -9.49 -1.50
CA CYS A 111 6.23 -10.94 -1.46
C CYS A 111 5.05 -11.65 -0.79
N GLU A 112 4.60 -11.15 0.35
CA GLU A 112 3.44 -11.73 1.06
C GLU A 112 2.16 -11.61 0.21
N PHE A 113 1.99 -10.48 -0.49
CA PHE A 113 0.82 -10.28 -1.35
C PHE A 113 0.76 -11.26 -2.52
N ILE A 114 1.89 -11.56 -3.19
CA ILE A 114 1.87 -12.46 -4.36
C ILE A 114 1.63 -13.93 -4.02
N GLU A 115 1.74 -14.35 -2.75
CA GLU A 115 1.46 -15.74 -2.36
C GLU A 115 -0.02 -16.08 -2.59
N ASP A 116 -0.91 -15.15 -2.27
CA ASP A 116 -2.37 -15.33 -2.33
C ASP A 116 -3.05 -14.42 -3.38
N CYS A 117 -2.27 -13.76 -4.25
CA CYS A 117 -2.82 -12.85 -5.25
C CYS A 117 -3.56 -13.60 -6.37
N GLU A 118 -4.84 -13.29 -6.55
CA GLU A 118 -5.67 -13.82 -7.65
C GLU A 118 -5.51 -13.05 -8.98
N PHE A 119 -4.92 -11.85 -8.95
CA PHE A 119 -4.79 -11.00 -10.13
C PHE A 119 -3.47 -11.27 -10.86
N THR A 120 -3.54 -11.95 -12.00
CA THR A 120 -2.35 -12.29 -12.83
C THR A 120 -1.52 -11.06 -13.22
N TYR A 121 -2.17 -9.95 -13.57
CA TYR A 121 -1.48 -8.71 -13.94
C TYR A 121 -0.66 -8.15 -12.77
N LEU A 122 -1.23 -8.08 -11.57
CA LEU A 122 -0.53 -7.58 -10.39
C LEU A 122 0.60 -8.53 -9.97
N SER A 123 0.37 -9.84 -10.04
CA SER A 123 1.40 -10.84 -9.79
C SER A 123 2.60 -10.65 -10.72
N THR A 124 2.36 -10.46 -12.02
CA THR A 124 3.42 -10.21 -13.01
C THR A 124 4.18 -8.92 -12.71
N GLN A 125 3.47 -7.84 -12.38
CA GLN A 125 4.06 -6.54 -12.05
C GLN A 125 4.95 -6.64 -10.81
N VAL A 126 4.47 -7.31 -9.76
CA VAL A 126 5.25 -7.49 -8.53
C VAL A 126 6.46 -8.38 -8.77
N LEU A 127 6.31 -9.50 -9.50
CA LEU A 127 7.44 -10.37 -9.87
C LEU A 127 8.52 -9.60 -10.64
N HIS A 128 8.13 -8.69 -11.54
CA HIS A 128 9.09 -7.83 -12.25
C HIS A 128 9.90 -6.96 -11.28
N ILE A 129 9.23 -6.29 -10.34
CA ILE A 129 9.90 -5.43 -9.35
C ILE A 129 10.78 -6.26 -8.40
N LEU A 130 10.28 -7.40 -7.92
CA LEU A 130 11.08 -8.32 -7.09
C LEU A 130 12.32 -8.81 -7.85
N GLY A 131 12.18 -9.18 -9.12
CA GLY A 131 13.31 -9.62 -9.95
C GLY A 131 14.38 -8.54 -10.17
N ASN A 132 13.98 -7.26 -10.23
CA ASN A 132 14.92 -6.15 -10.42
C ASN A 132 15.54 -5.65 -9.10
N GLU A 133 14.75 -5.57 -8.03
CA GLU A 133 15.17 -4.95 -6.76
C GLU A 133 15.69 -5.95 -5.73
N ALA A 134 15.20 -7.19 -5.69
CA ALA A 134 15.66 -8.18 -4.72
C ALA A 134 17.15 -8.52 -4.81
N PRO A 135 17.79 -8.62 -5.99
CA PRO A 135 19.23 -8.86 -6.09
C PRO A 135 20.09 -7.75 -5.46
N LYS A 136 19.52 -6.56 -5.26
CA LYS A 136 20.18 -5.38 -4.67
C LYS A 136 20.03 -5.33 -3.14
N THR A 137 19.27 -6.25 -2.55
CA THR A 137 19.04 -6.33 -1.11
C THR A 137 20.15 -7.11 -0.40
N SER A 138 20.15 -7.03 0.93
CA SER A 138 21.09 -7.76 1.80
C SER A 138 20.90 -9.28 1.78
N ASP A 139 19.67 -9.75 1.50
CA ASP A 139 19.32 -11.18 1.43
C ASP A 139 18.47 -11.53 0.18
N PRO A 140 19.09 -11.61 -1.02
CA PRO A 140 18.38 -11.94 -2.25
C PRO A 140 17.74 -13.33 -2.27
N ALA A 141 18.34 -14.28 -1.53
CA ALA A 141 17.90 -15.69 -1.53
C ALA A 141 16.47 -15.85 -1.00
N ARG A 142 16.10 -15.04 0.00
CA ARG A 142 14.74 -15.01 0.55
C ARG A 142 13.70 -14.69 -0.53
N TYR A 143 13.93 -13.65 -1.33
CA TYR A 143 13.00 -13.20 -2.36
C TYR A 143 12.90 -14.18 -3.54
N ILE A 144 14.02 -14.81 -3.91
CA ILE A 144 14.07 -15.83 -4.95
C ILE A 144 13.13 -17.00 -4.62
N ARG A 145 13.06 -17.41 -3.34
CA ARG A 145 12.14 -18.47 -2.90
C ARG A 145 10.67 -18.13 -3.17
N TYR A 146 10.25 -16.89 -2.88
CA TYR A 146 8.87 -16.44 -3.17
C TYR A 146 8.58 -16.46 -4.68
N ILE A 147 9.52 -15.97 -5.50
CA ILE A 147 9.41 -15.98 -6.96
C ILE A 147 9.25 -17.42 -7.48
N TYR A 148 10.10 -18.35 -7.03
CA TYR A 148 10.02 -19.75 -7.46
C TYR A 148 8.71 -20.43 -7.05
N ASN A 149 8.28 -20.26 -5.79
CA ASN A 149 7.03 -20.82 -5.31
C ASN A 149 5.86 -20.36 -6.19
N ARG A 150 5.79 -19.07 -6.52
CA ARG A 150 4.70 -18.54 -7.35
C ARG A 150 4.74 -19.03 -8.79
N VAL A 151 5.91 -19.02 -9.44
CA VAL A 151 6.06 -19.47 -10.83
C VAL A 151 5.80 -20.98 -10.99
N ILE A 152 6.16 -21.78 -9.98
CA ILE A 152 5.88 -23.23 -10.00
C ILE A 152 4.39 -23.49 -9.79
N LEU A 153 3.74 -22.78 -8.87
CA LEU A 153 2.31 -22.93 -8.58
C LEU A 153 1.40 -22.44 -9.72
N GLU A 154 1.82 -21.45 -10.52
CA GLU A 154 1.07 -21.04 -11.72
C GLU A 154 1.11 -22.07 -12.86
N ASN A 155 2.07 -23.00 -12.84
CA ASN A 155 2.22 -24.06 -13.86
C ASN A 155 1.61 -25.42 -13.45
N ALA A 156 1.02 -25.52 -12.25
CA ALA A 156 0.38 -26.73 -11.72
C ALA A 156 -1.15 -26.63 -11.81
#